data_AF-A0A1C0TUE8-F1
#
_entry.id   AF-A0A1C0TUE8-F1
#
_cell.length_a   1.000
_cell.length_b   1.000
_cell.length_c   1.000
_cell.angle_alpha   90.00
_cell.angle_beta   90.00
_cell.angle_gamma   90.00
#
_symmetry.space_group_name_H-M   'P 1'
#
loop_
_entity.id
_entity.type
_entity.pdbx_description
1 polymer ?
#
loop_
_entity_poly.entity_id
_entity_poly.type
_entity_poly.pdbx_seq_one_letter_code
_entity_poly.pdbx_strand_id
1 'polypeptide(L)'
;MADYHKAFQYAFSVESIEPSSTQAGLEKLAIWQTLSVNGFSEKEICALCEDLYVSELWHFLKGAQIYDQKVAGLLLLVASRGYLSELLSEIQHYVGIQQSSEMCDATLRYINKVSVSKLQQWLYASVAYFDLVKQKQTLIERKTATRYTVKGELIPNIGILSV
;
A
#
# COMPACT_ATOMS: atom_id res chain seq x y z
N MET A 1 -19.28 -10.59 10.51
CA MET A 1 -17.83 -10.55 10.24
C MET A 1 -17.64 -10.31 8.76
N ALA A 2 -16.56 -9.62 8.38
CA ALA A 2 -16.30 -9.27 7.00
C ALA A 2 -15.90 -10.49 6.17
N ASP A 3 -16.36 -10.50 4.93
CA ASP A 3 -16.06 -11.53 3.94
C ASP A 3 -14.89 -11.08 3.05
N TYR A 4 -13.99 -12.01 2.71
CA TYR A 4 -12.80 -11.72 1.91
C TYR A 4 -13.17 -11.20 0.52
N HIS A 5 -13.99 -11.92 -0.24
CA HIS A 5 -14.31 -11.56 -1.62
C HIS A 5 -15.04 -10.22 -1.70
N LYS A 6 -15.96 -9.94 -0.76
CA LYS A 6 -16.62 -8.63 -0.68
C LYS A 6 -15.66 -7.51 -0.29
N ALA A 7 -14.68 -7.77 0.58
CA ALA A 7 -13.68 -6.78 0.98
C ALA A 7 -12.73 -6.48 -0.18
N PHE A 8 -12.30 -7.52 -0.89
CA PHE A 8 -11.50 -7.46 -2.09
C PHE A 8 -12.18 -6.62 -3.18
N GLN A 9 -13.41 -6.99 -3.55
CA GLN A 9 -14.18 -6.24 -4.55
C GLN A 9 -14.29 -4.76 -4.18
N TYR A 10 -14.62 -4.47 -2.92
CA TYR A 10 -14.72 -3.09 -2.45
C TYR A 10 -13.37 -2.35 -2.50
N ALA A 11 -12.29 -2.96 -2.02
CA ALA A 11 -10.96 -2.36 -1.97
C ALA A 11 -10.51 -1.88 -3.37
N PHE A 12 -10.67 -2.73 -4.38
CA PHE A 12 -10.15 -2.46 -5.72
C PHE A 12 -11.18 -1.78 -6.65
N SER A 13 -12.48 -1.77 -6.29
CA SER A 13 -13.47 -0.94 -7.00
C SER A 13 -13.39 0.53 -6.60
N VAL A 14 -12.98 0.82 -5.36
CA VAL A 14 -12.83 2.21 -4.85
C VAL A 14 -11.86 3.04 -5.68
N GLU A 15 -10.90 2.39 -6.34
CA GLU A 15 -9.90 3.06 -7.16
C GLU A 15 -10.28 3.19 -8.64
N SER A 16 -11.39 2.61 -9.05
CA SER A 16 -11.83 2.60 -10.43
C SER A 16 -12.87 3.70 -10.70
N ILE A 17 -12.77 4.32 -11.87
CA ILE A 17 -13.80 5.23 -12.40
C ILE A 17 -15.06 4.43 -12.77
N GLU A 18 -14.88 3.15 -13.12
CA GLU A 18 -15.96 2.19 -13.36
C GLU A 18 -16.10 1.26 -12.14
N PRO A 19 -17.22 1.33 -11.38
CA PRO A 19 -17.39 0.59 -10.12
C PRO A 19 -17.26 -0.93 -10.24
N SER A 20 -17.30 -1.50 -11.45
CA SER A 20 -17.19 -2.93 -11.72
C SER A 20 -15.78 -3.40 -12.10
N SER A 21 -14.81 -2.50 -12.33
CA SER A 21 -13.47 -2.89 -12.79
C SER A 21 -12.49 -3.04 -11.63
N THR A 22 -12.54 -4.18 -10.95
CA THR A 22 -11.53 -4.60 -9.95
C THR A 22 -10.13 -4.66 -10.57
N GLN A 23 -10.04 -5.04 -11.85
CA GLN A 23 -8.78 -5.13 -12.58
C GLN A 23 -8.02 -3.80 -12.59
N ALA A 24 -8.70 -2.67 -12.83
CA ALA A 24 -8.07 -1.35 -12.85
C ALA A 24 -7.44 -0.97 -11.49
N GLY A 25 -7.96 -1.49 -10.38
CA GLY A 25 -7.36 -1.35 -9.05
C GLY A 25 -6.12 -2.24 -8.88
N LEU A 26 -6.15 -3.47 -9.40
CA LEU A 26 -5.03 -4.40 -9.32
C LEU A 26 -3.82 -3.94 -10.16
N GLU A 27 -4.05 -3.33 -11.32
CA GLU A 27 -3.01 -2.78 -12.20
C GLU A 27 -2.13 -1.71 -11.53
N LYS A 28 -2.65 -1.07 -10.46
CA LYS A 28 -1.92 -0.06 -9.68
C LYS A 28 -0.96 -0.67 -8.66
N LEU A 29 -1.02 -1.98 -8.42
CA LEU A 29 -0.14 -2.65 -7.46
C LEU A 29 1.28 -2.77 -8.02
N ALA A 30 2.29 -2.55 -7.18
CA ALA A 30 3.69 -2.69 -7.57
C ALA A 30 4.03 -4.12 -8.03
N ILE A 31 3.37 -5.12 -7.44
CA ILE A 31 3.53 -6.53 -7.83
C ILE A 31 3.00 -6.79 -9.24
N TRP A 32 1.95 -6.09 -9.68
CA TRP A 32 1.41 -6.20 -11.03
C TRP A 32 2.48 -5.86 -12.07
N GLN A 33 3.07 -4.66 -11.94
CA GLN A 33 4.13 -4.20 -12.84
C GLN A 33 5.32 -5.15 -12.88
N THR A 34 5.72 -5.67 -11.70
CA THR A 34 6.83 -6.60 -11.57
C THR A 34 6.55 -7.90 -12.31
N LEU A 35 5.38 -8.50 -12.12
CA LEU A 35 4.99 -9.75 -12.78
C LEU A 35 4.84 -9.55 -14.30
N SER A 36 4.26 -8.43 -14.75
CA SER A 36 4.14 -8.11 -16.18
C SER A 36 5.51 -8.06 -16.85
N VAL A 37 6.50 -7.41 -16.23
CA VAL A 37 7.88 -7.32 -16.78
C VAL A 37 8.56 -8.68 -16.85
N ASN A 38 8.18 -9.63 -15.99
CA ASN A 38 8.70 -11.00 -15.98
C ASN A 38 7.91 -11.97 -16.88
N GLY A 39 7.00 -11.45 -17.72
CA GLY A 39 6.34 -12.24 -18.77
C GLY A 39 5.07 -12.98 -18.33
N PHE A 40 4.52 -12.69 -17.16
CA PHE A 40 3.22 -13.23 -16.74
C PHE A 40 2.09 -12.57 -17.54
N SER A 41 1.09 -13.36 -17.94
CA SER A 41 -0.12 -12.85 -18.59
C SER A 41 -1.03 -12.13 -17.59
N GLU A 42 -1.87 -11.22 -18.06
CA GLU A 42 -2.83 -10.49 -17.20
C GLU A 42 -3.72 -11.44 -16.38
N LYS A 43 -4.15 -12.56 -16.98
CA LYS A 43 -4.96 -13.57 -16.28
C LYS A 43 -4.21 -14.23 -15.14
N GLU A 44 -2.94 -14.57 -15.34
CA GLU A 44 -2.09 -15.14 -14.29
C GLU A 44 -1.83 -14.12 -13.19
N ILE A 45 -1.56 -12.86 -13.54
CA ILE A 45 -1.33 -11.80 -12.56
C ILE A 45 -2.59 -11.55 -11.74
N CYS A 46 -3.78 -11.48 -12.37
CA CYS A 46 -5.05 -11.36 -11.65
C CYS A 46 -5.23 -12.48 -10.62
N ALA A 47 -5.06 -13.75 -11.04
CA ALA A 47 -5.18 -14.90 -10.16
C ALA A 47 -4.15 -14.86 -9.01
N LEU A 48 -2.88 -14.55 -9.31
CA LEU A 48 -1.83 -14.44 -8.28
C LEU A 48 -2.12 -13.30 -7.29
N CYS A 49 -2.62 -12.16 -7.78
CA CYS A 49 -2.99 -11.04 -6.92
C CYS A 49 -4.18 -11.40 -6.02
N GLU A 50 -5.27 -11.91 -6.58
CA GLU A 50 -6.50 -12.22 -5.85
C GLU A 50 -6.34 -13.43 -4.93
N ASP A 51 -5.82 -14.55 -5.43
CA ASP A 51 -5.86 -15.82 -4.70
C ASP A 51 -4.69 -15.96 -3.71
N LEU A 52 -3.56 -15.30 -3.97
CA LEU A 52 -2.35 -15.41 -3.12
C LEU A 52 -2.04 -14.09 -2.44
N TYR A 53 -1.59 -13.07 -3.18
CA TYR A 53 -1.02 -11.86 -2.57
C TYR A 53 -2.01 -11.15 -1.64
N VAL A 54 -3.21 -10.87 -2.11
CA VAL A 54 -4.21 -10.14 -1.33
C VAL A 54 -4.86 -11.03 -0.27
N SER A 55 -4.95 -12.34 -0.51
CA SER A 55 -5.39 -13.32 0.48
C SER A 55 -4.44 -13.38 1.69
N GLU A 56 -3.13 -13.36 1.45
CA GLU A 56 -2.14 -13.28 2.53
C GLU A 56 -2.28 -11.98 3.33
N LEU A 57 -2.44 -10.84 2.64
CA LEU A 57 -2.71 -9.56 3.32
C LEU A 57 -3.97 -9.64 4.20
N TRP A 58 -5.03 -10.28 3.71
CA TRP A 58 -6.26 -10.51 4.47
C TRP A 58 -6.01 -11.31 5.76
N HIS A 59 -5.14 -12.31 5.71
CA HIS A 59 -4.71 -13.06 6.89
C HIS A 59 -3.88 -12.20 7.85
N PHE A 60 -2.90 -11.45 7.36
CA PHE A 60 -2.08 -10.54 8.16
C PHE A 60 -2.90 -9.48 8.91
N LEU A 61 -3.93 -8.94 8.28
CA LEU A 61 -4.81 -7.94 8.90
C LEU A 61 -5.92 -8.57 9.76
N LYS A 62 -5.95 -9.90 9.93
CA LYS A 62 -7.01 -10.64 10.63
C LYS A 62 -8.40 -10.25 10.11
N GLY A 63 -8.55 -10.10 8.78
CA GLY A 63 -9.72 -9.48 8.16
C GLY A 63 -11.05 -10.14 8.49
N ALA A 64 -11.05 -11.47 8.62
CA ALA A 64 -12.23 -12.21 9.04
C ALA A 64 -12.76 -11.79 10.41
N GLN A 65 -11.94 -11.15 11.26
CA GLN A 65 -12.34 -10.71 12.59
C GLN A 65 -12.85 -9.27 12.63
N ILE A 66 -12.86 -8.55 11.50
CA ILE A 66 -13.37 -7.19 11.39
C ILE A 66 -14.89 -7.23 11.20
N TYR A 67 -15.62 -6.37 11.91
CA TYR A 67 -17.09 -6.41 11.90
C TYR A 67 -17.71 -5.72 10.69
N ASP A 68 -17.14 -4.58 10.28
CA ASP A 68 -17.65 -3.79 9.16
C ASP A 68 -16.93 -4.14 7.84
N GLN A 69 -17.72 -4.48 6.83
CA GLN A 69 -17.23 -4.94 5.52
C GLN A 69 -16.39 -3.89 4.79
N LYS A 70 -16.82 -2.61 4.86
CA LYS A 70 -16.13 -1.51 4.17
C LYS A 70 -14.84 -1.14 4.88
N VAL A 71 -14.84 -1.11 6.22
CA VAL A 71 -13.61 -0.95 7.02
C VAL A 71 -12.60 -2.05 6.67
N ALA A 72 -13.03 -3.31 6.58
CA ALA A 72 -12.16 -4.40 6.20
C ALA A 72 -11.58 -4.23 4.79
N GLY A 73 -12.41 -3.80 3.82
CA GLY A 73 -11.95 -3.49 2.46
C GLY A 73 -10.99 -2.30 2.40
N LEU A 74 -11.21 -1.23 3.17
CA LEU A 74 -10.27 -0.10 3.22
C LEU A 74 -8.94 -0.48 3.87
N LEU A 75 -8.95 -1.28 4.92
CA LEU A 75 -7.71 -1.79 5.53
C LEU A 75 -6.95 -2.70 4.56
N LEU A 76 -7.67 -3.54 3.80
CA LEU A 76 -7.07 -4.35 2.74
C LEU A 76 -6.44 -3.49 1.64
N LEU A 77 -7.09 -2.38 1.27
CA LEU A 77 -6.54 -1.40 0.34
C LEU A 77 -5.27 -0.73 0.87
N VAL A 78 -5.28 -0.28 2.13
CA VAL A 78 -4.08 0.28 2.78
C VAL A 78 -2.93 -0.74 2.77
N ALA A 79 -3.25 -2.01 3.05
CA ALA A 79 -2.27 -3.10 3.04
C ALA A 79 -1.72 -3.37 1.65
N SER A 80 -2.56 -3.40 0.62
CA SER A 80 -2.12 -3.64 -0.75
C SER A 80 -1.22 -2.52 -1.30
N ARG A 81 -1.38 -1.29 -0.76
CA ARG A 81 -0.50 -0.14 -1.02
C ARG A 81 0.80 -0.14 -0.22
N GLY A 82 0.95 -1.06 0.74
CA GLY A 82 2.14 -1.19 1.58
C GLY A 82 2.21 -0.15 2.70
N TYR A 83 1.07 0.37 3.17
CA TYR A 83 1.01 1.37 4.25
C TYR A 83 0.46 0.82 5.56
N LEU A 84 0.25 -0.50 5.65
CA LEU A 84 -0.40 -1.10 6.81
C LEU A 84 0.42 -0.92 8.08
N SER A 85 1.72 -1.12 8.01
CA SER A 85 2.62 -1.02 9.16
C SER A 85 2.59 0.39 9.75
N GLU A 86 2.75 1.41 8.91
CA GLU A 86 2.70 2.82 9.28
C GLU A 86 1.33 3.20 9.85
N LEU A 87 0.25 2.78 9.18
CA LEU A 87 -1.11 3.02 9.66
C LEU A 87 -1.33 2.42 11.05
N LEU A 88 -0.94 1.16 11.26
CA LEU A 88 -1.12 0.46 12.53
C LEU A 88 -0.30 1.09 13.64
N SER A 89 0.93 1.52 13.34
CA SER A 89 1.77 2.27 14.29
C SER A 89 1.08 3.56 14.75
N GLU A 90 0.50 4.33 13.82
CA GLU A 90 -0.22 5.57 14.12
C GLU A 90 -1.49 5.31 14.96
N ILE A 91 -2.28 4.29 14.61
CA ILE A 91 -3.45 3.90 15.42
C ILE A 91 -3.00 3.54 16.83
N GLN A 92 -2.01 2.65 16.95
CA GLN A 92 -1.53 2.15 18.23
C GLN A 92 -1.00 3.29 19.09
N HIS A 93 -0.22 4.20 18.51
CA HIS A 93 0.25 5.40 19.17
C HIS A 93 -0.92 6.25 19.70
N TYR A 94 -1.88 6.57 18.82
CA TYR A 94 -3.01 7.44 19.14
C TYR A 94 -3.88 6.89 20.27
N VAL A 95 -4.06 5.57 20.35
CA VAL A 95 -4.92 4.92 21.35
C VAL A 95 -4.17 4.37 22.56
N GLY A 96 -2.87 4.64 22.67
CA GLY A 96 -2.04 4.19 23.80
C GLY A 96 -1.80 2.68 23.84
N ILE A 97 -1.82 2.01 22.68
CA ILE A 97 -1.39 0.61 22.53
C ILE A 97 0.11 0.62 22.23
N GLN A 98 0.84 -0.41 22.68
CA GLN A 98 2.23 -0.62 22.29
C GLN A 98 2.36 -0.66 20.76
N GLN A 99 3.23 0.18 20.20
CA GLN A 99 3.45 0.30 18.76
C GLN A 99 4.25 -0.91 18.25
N SER A 100 3.54 -1.97 17.87
CA SER A 100 4.13 -3.14 17.21
C SER A 100 4.10 -3.01 15.69
N SER A 101 3.33 -2.08 15.15
CA SER A 101 3.03 -1.95 13.71
C SER A 101 2.34 -3.18 13.10
N GLU A 102 1.81 -4.07 13.96
CA GLU A 102 1.14 -5.30 13.59
C GLU A 102 -0.30 -5.32 14.10
N MET A 103 -1.18 -6.09 13.44
CA MET A 103 -2.58 -6.23 13.84
C MET A 103 -2.72 -7.10 15.09
N CYS A 104 -2.48 -6.49 16.26
CA CYS A 104 -2.67 -7.14 17.56
C CYS A 104 -4.14 -7.11 18.01
N ASP A 105 -4.49 -7.94 18.99
CA ASP A 105 -5.88 -8.08 19.47
C ASP A 105 -6.40 -6.80 20.12
N ALA A 106 -5.52 -5.97 20.68
CA ALA A 106 -5.89 -4.64 21.19
C ALA A 106 -6.30 -3.71 20.04
N THR A 107 -5.51 -3.66 18.96
CA THR A 107 -5.81 -2.84 17.77
C THR A 107 -7.10 -3.30 17.10
N LEU A 108 -7.29 -4.60 16.92
CA LEU A 108 -8.50 -5.16 16.34
C LEU A 108 -9.75 -4.85 17.18
N ARG A 109 -9.66 -4.94 18.51
CA ARG A 109 -10.75 -4.54 19.41
C ARG A 109 -11.07 -3.06 19.30
N TYR A 110 -10.07 -2.20 19.11
CA TYR A 110 -10.30 -0.77 18.88
C TYR A 110 -11.03 -0.53 17.55
N ILE A 111 -10.54 -1.13 16.45
CA ILE A 111 -11.14 -1.06 15.11
C ILE A 111 -12.63 -1.46 15.14
N ASN A 112 -12.97 -2.52 15.87
CA ASN A 112 -14.34 -3.02 15.98
C ASN A 112 -15.25 -2.19 16.91
N LYS A 113 -14.68 -1.30 17.74
CA LYS A 113 -15.44 -0.47 18.70
C LYS A 113 -15.60 0.98 18.25
N VAL A 114 -14.66 1.49 17.46
CA VAL A 114 -14.72 2.87 16.98
C VAL A 114 -15.91 3.06 16.04
N SER A 115 -16.43 4.29 15.97
CA SER A 115 -17.49 4.64 15.04
C SER A 115 -17.07 4.34 13.59
N VAL A 116 -17.86 3.51 12.92
CA VAL A 116 -17.60 3.06 11.55
C VAL A 116 -17.41 4.23 10.58
N SER A 117 -18.25 5.27 10.65
CA SER A 117 -18.14 6.43 9.76
C SER A 117 -16.85 7.20 9.96
N LYS A 118 -16.44 7.42 11.22
CA LYS A 118 -15.17 8.08 11.55
C LYS A 118 -13.97 7.26 11.08
N LEU A 119 -14.01 5.95 11.31
CA LEU A 119 -12.92 5.06 10.90
C LEU A 119 -12.79 5.01 9.37
N GLN A 120 -13.90 4.90 8.65
CA GLN A 120 -13.87 4.92 7.17
C GLN A 120 -13.29 6.24 6.65
N GLN A 121 -13.71 7.39 7.17
CA GLN A 121 -13.16 8.69 6.79
C GLN A 121 -11.65 8.78 7.05
N TRP A 122 -11.23 8.31 8.22
CA TRP A 122 -9.82 8.30 8.60
C TRP A 122 -8.99 7.38 7.70
N LEU A 123 -9.49 6.18 7.38
CA LEU A 123 -8.83 5.25 6.46
C LEU A 123 -8.72 5.83 5.05
N TYR A 124 -9.78 6.44 4.52
CA TYR A 124 -9.72 7.13 3.23
C TYR A 124 -8.66 8.25 3.21
N ALA A 125 -8.65 9.09 4.24
CA ALA A 125 -7.67 10.16 4.37
C ALA A 125 -6.24 9.62 4.49
N SER A 126 -6.06 8.48 5.19
CA SER A 126 -4.75 7.87 5.39
C SER A 126 -4.12 7.39 4.09
N VAL A 127 -4.88 6.77 3.18
CA VAL A 127 -4.38 6.33 1.87
C VAL A 127 -3.85 7.52 1.07
N ALA A 128 -4.64 8.59 0.96
CA ALA A 128 -4.25 9.81 0.25
C ALA A 128 -3.03 10.50 0.89
N TYR A 129 -2.99 10.53 2.23
CA TYR A 129 -1.87 11.09 2.98
C TYR A 129 -0.56 10.33 2.72
N PHE A 130 -0.58 9.00 2.86
CA PHE A 130 0.63 8.18 2.69
C PHE A 130 1.13 8.19 1.25
N ASP A 131 0.23 8.18 0.25
CA ASP A 131 0.60 8.37 -1.15
C ASP A 131 1.35 9.70 -1.36
N LEU A 132 0.84 10.80 -0.79
CA LEU A 132 1.48 12.11 -0.89
C LEU A 132 2.86 12.14 -0.21
N VAL A 133 2.97 11.55 0.99
CA VAL A 133 4.24 11.47 1.74
C VAL A 133 5.27 10.68 0.95
N LYS A 134 4.90 9.51 0.40
CA LYS A 134 5.80 8.67 -0.38
C LYS A 134 6.27 9.37 -1.66
N GLN A 135 5.37 10.03 -2.38
CA GLN A 135 5.73 10.84 -3.56
C GLN A 135 6.73 11.94 -3.20
N LYS A 136 6.49 12.67 -2.10
CA LYS A 136 7.41 13.71 -1.62
C LYS A 136 8.78 13.12 -1.29
N GLN A 137 8.83 11.97 -0.63
CA GLN A 137 10.08 11.31 -0.26
C GLN A 137 10.87 10.87 -1.50
N THR A 138 10.22 10.24 -2.48
CA THR A 138 10.84 9.88 -3.76
C THR A 138 11.38 11.11 -4.50
N LEU A 139 10.67 12.25 -4.47
CA LEU A 139 11.15 13.50 -5.07
C LEU A 139 12.40 14.04 -4.36
N ILE A 140 12.47 13.94 -3.04
CA ILE A 140 13.64 14.36 -2.26
C ILE A 140 14.83 13.45 -2.58
N GLU A 141 14.64 12.14 -2.59
CA GLU A 141 15.67 11.14 -2.92
C GLU A 141 16.24 11.33 -4.33
N ARG A 142 15.38 11.63 -5.31
CA ARG A 142 15.84 11.96 -6.66
C ARG A 142 16.67 13.24 -6.67
N LYS A 143 16.23 14.31 -5.99
CA LYS A 143 16.97 15.58 -5.91
C LYS A 143 18.32 15.42 -5.20
N THR A 144 18.41 14.60 -4.15
CA THR A 144 19.68 14.33 -3.48
C THR A 144 20.58 13.47 -4.36
N ALA A 145 20.06 12.39 -4.98
CA ALA A 145 20.82 11.56 -5.91
C ALA A 145 21.41 12.37 -7.08
N THR A 146 20.63 13.26 -7.70
CA THR A 146 21.12 14.16 -8.76
C THR A 146 22.20 15.13 -8.27
N ARG A 147 22.12 15.61 -7.01
CA ARG A 147 23.19 16.46 -6.43
C ARG A 147 24.49 15.69 -6.20
N TYR A 148 24.42 14.39 -5.92
CA TYR A 148 25.61 13.55 -5.76
C TYR A 148 26.24 13.17 -7.10
N THR A 149 25.45 12.95 -8.16
CA THR A 149 26.02 12.73 -9.52
C THR A 149 26.61 14.00 -10.13
N VAL A 150 26.02 15.18 -9.90
CA VAL A 150 26.59 16.46 -10.40
C VAL A 150 27.90 16.85 -9.70
N LYS A 151 28.17 16.35 -8.48
CA LYS A 151 29.49 16.52 -7.81
C LYS A 151 30.51 15.43 -8.15
N GLY A 152 30.14 14.44 -8.97
CA GLY A 152 30.94 13.27 -9.29
C GLY A 152 31.32 13.15 -10.77
N GLU A 153 31.24 14.23 -11.56
CA GLU A 153 31.84 14.24 -12.89
C GLU A 153 33.37 14.25 -12.77
N LEU A 154 33.96 13.06 -12.78
CA LEU A 154 35.34 12.84 -13.22
C LEU A 154 35.45 13.40 -14.64
N ILE A 155 36.07 14.58 -14.77
CA ILE A 155 36.59 15.07 -16.04
C ILE A 155 37.47 13.94 -16.61
N PRO A 156 37.16 13.36 -17.79
CA PRO A 156 38.08 12.44 -18.42
C PRO A 156 39.34 13.23 -18.73
N ASN A 157 40.43 12.84 -18.08
CA ASN A 157 41.74 13.43 -18.25
C ASN A 157 42.16 13.15 -19.70
N ILE A 158 41.89 14.10 -20.61
CA ILE A 158 42.38 14.06 -21.98
C ILE A 158 43.90 14.23 -21.86
N GLY A 159 44.61 13.11 -21.93
CA GLY A 159 46.06 13.08 -21.99
C GLY A 159 46.54 13.92 -23.15
N ILE A 160 47.11 15.09 -22.83
CA ILE A 160 47.91 15.86 -23.76
C ILE A 160 49.20 15.05 -23.95
N LEU A 161 49.29 14.34 -25.07
CA LEU A 161 50.54 13.85 -25.62
C LEU A 161 51.31 15.06 -26.16
N SER A 162 52.34 15.49 -25.44
CA SER A 162 53.41 16.32 -26.00
C SER A 162 54.66 15.46 -26.15
N VAL A 163 55.07 15.25 -27.40
CA VAL A 163 56.37 14.73 -27.83
C VAL A 163 57.43 15.79 -27.61
#